data_AF-A0A950PQH9-F1
#
_entry.id   AF-A0A950PQH9-F1
#
_cell.length_a   1.000
_cell.length_b   1.000
_cell.length_c   1.000
_cell.angle_alpha   90.00
_cell.angle_beta   90.00
_cell.angle_gamma   90.00
#
_symmetry.space_group_name_H-M   'P 1'
#
loop_
_entity.id
_entity.type
_entity.pdbx_description
1 polymer ?
#
loop_
_entity_poly.entity_id
_entity_poly.type
_entity_poly.pdbx_seq_one_letter_code
_entity_poly.pdbx_strand_id
1 'polypeptide(L)'
;MASGRTHRPAARSRGIPEATVARLPLYLRALTALSERSVPTVSSEELASAAGVNSAKLRKDFSYLGSYGTRGVGYDVEYLVYQISRELGLTQDWSVVIVGIGNLGAALANYGGFASRGFRVAALIDADSAQTGKLVAGLPIRHTDELESIIEESQVSIGVIATPAGAAQEVCDRLVAAGVTSILNFAPTVLSVPDGVDVRKVDLSIELQILAFHEQRKAGEELGEAIQPAALPKTALPKAALPKAALPKAAAAVQTTAVQTAAGRSERPGPDGDVPVVMPA
;
A
#
# COMPACT_ATOMS: atom_id res chain seq x y z
N MET A 1 -20.57 -16.92 -40.43
CA MET A 1 -20.30 -18.18 -39.67
C MET A 1 -19.17 -17.91 -38.71
N ALA A 2 -19.47 -17.37 -37.54
CA ALA A 2 -18.49 -17.03 -36.50
C ALA A 2 -18.45 -18.18 -35.49
N SER A 3 -17.34 -18.93 -35.46
CA SER A 3 -17.11 -19.94 -34.43
C SER A 3 -16.43 -19.27 -33.23
N GLY A 4 -17.24 -18.81 -32.28
CA GLY A 4 -16.77 -18.29 -31.00
C GLY A 4 -16.07 -19.38 -30.20
N ARG A 5 -14.77 -19.22 -29.97
CA ARG A 5 -14.06 -19.97 -28.93
C ARG A 5 -14.49 -19.40 -27.59
N THR A 6 -15.40 -20.10 -26.92
CA THR A 6 -15.71 -19.87 -25.52
C THR A 6 -14.45 -20.10 -24.69
N HIS A 7 -13.89 -19.04 -24.12
CA HIS A 7 -12.83 -19.13 -23.13
C HIS A 7 -13.40 -19.83 -21.88
N ARG A 8 -13.12 -21.13 -21.76
CA ARG A 8 -13.43 -21.90 -20.56
C ARG A 8 -12.43 -21.46 -19.48
N PRO A 9 -12.87 -20.87 -18.35
CA PRO A 9 -11.94 -20.51 -17.29
C PRO A 9 -11.31 -21.80 -16.77
N ALA A 10 -9.97 -21.82 -16.76
CA ALA A 10 -9.20 -22.89 -16.15
C ALA A 10 -9.65 -23.09 -14.70
N ALA A 11 -9.75 -24.35 -14.28
CA ALA A 11 -10.20 -24.76 -12.96
C ALA A 11 -9.47 -23.96 -11.88
N ARG A 12 -10.23 -23.32 -10.98
CA ARG A 12 -9.69 -22.68 -9.77
C ARG A 12 -8.84 -23.72 -9.03
N SER A 13 -7.52 -23.59 -9.08
CA SER A 13 -6.63 -24.20 -8.10
C SER A 13 -7.16 -23.78 -6.72
N ARG A 14 -6.90 -24.56 -5.67
CA ARG A 14 -7.16 -24.10 -4.29
C ARG A 14 -6.26 -22.88 -4.06
N GLY A 15 -6.75 -21.70 -4.44
CA GLY A 15 -5.95 -20.51 -4.64
C GLY A 15 -5.36 -20.06 -3.31
N ILE A 16 -4.07 -19.72 -3.32
CA ILE A 16 -3.43 -19.04 -2.21
C ILE A 16 -4.22 -17.74 -1.98
N PRO A 17 -4.71 -17.47 -0.76
CA PRO A 17 -5.44 -16.24 -0.49
C PRO A 17 -4.60 -15.00 -0.86
N GLU A 18 -5.22 -13.97 -1.42
CA GLU A 18 -4.53 -12.73 -1.81
C GLU A 18 -3.75 -12.10 -0.64
N ALA A 19 -4.34 -12.13 0.57
CA ALA A 19 -3.67 -11.68 1.77
C ALA A 19 -2.38 -12.47 2.08
N THR A 20 -2.34 -13.77 1.73
CA THR A 20 -1.13 -14.60 1.85
C THR A 20 -0.12 -14.21 0.78
N VAL A 21 -0.54 -14.04 -0.49
CA VAL A 21 0.33 -13.56 -1.59
C VAL A 21 1.00 -12.24 -1.23
N ALA A 22 0.28 -11.30 -0.62
CA ALA A 22 0.83 -10.03 -0.16
C ALA A 22 1.90 -10.17 0.94
N ARG A 23 1.92 -11.28 1.70
CA ARG A 23 2.90 -11.55 2.76
C ARG A 23 4.08 -12.41 2.31
N LEU A 24 3.92 -13.23 1.26
CA LEU A 24 5.00 -14.08 0.75
C LEU A 24 6.32 -13.33 0.48
N PRO A 25 6.32 -12.10 -0.09
CA PRO A 25 7.56 -11.33 -0.27
C PRO A 25 8.29 -11.01 1.05
N LEU A 26 7.55 -10.84 2.16
CA LEU A 26 8.15 -10.60 3.49
C LEU A 26 8.87 -11.85 4.00
N TYR A 27 8.26 -13.02 3.80
CA TYR A 27 8.87 -14.31 4.15
C TYR A 27 10.09 -14.58 3.30
N LEU A 28 10.00 -14.35 1.98
CA LEU A 28 11.12 -14.50 1.08
C LEU A 28 12.30 -13.61 1.50
N ARG A 29 12.05 -12.34 1.84
CA ARG A 29 13.11 -11.43 2.33
C ARG A 29 13.82 -11.99 3.58
N ALA A 30 13.05 -12.46 4.57
CA ALA A 30 13.62 -13.02 5.79
C ALA A 30 14.41 -14.31 5.51
N LEU A 31 13.90 -15.18 4.65
CA LEU A 31 14.56 -16.43 4.26
C LEU A 31 15.83 -16.19 3.44
N THR A 32 15.84 -15.22 2.52
CA THR A 32 17.05 -14.84 1.78
C THR A 32 18.14 -14.38 2.74
N ALA A 33 17.83 -13.54 3.73
CA ALA A 33 18.80 -13.11 4.73
C ALA A 33 19.34 -14.26 5.61
N LEU A 34 18.53 -15.31 5.86
CA LEU A 34 18.97 -16.53 6.55
C LEU A 34 19.85 -17.39 5.64
N SER A 35 19.51 -17.49 4.35
CA SER A 35 20.27 -18.23 3.34
C SER A 35 21.65 -17.62 3.10
N GLU A 36 21.76 -16.29 3.03
CA GLU A 36 23.03 -15.55 2.92
C GLU A 36 23.96 -15.81 4.12
N ARG A 37 23.39 -16.17 5.27
CA ARG A 37 24.12 -16.57 6.48
C ARG A 37 24.35 -18.08 6.58
N SER A 38 24.02 -18.83 5.53
CA SER A 38 24.11 -20.29 5.47
C SER A 38 23.38 -21.01 6.61
N VAL A 39 22.24 -20.45 7.05
CA VAL A 39 21.37 -21.11 8.03
C VAL A 39 20.58 -22.21 7.31
N PRO A 40 20.74 -23.50 7.67
CA PRO A 40 20.11 -24.58 6.93
C PRO A 40 18.62 -24.73 7.26
N THR A 41 18.25 -24.52 8.53
CA THR A 41 16.88 -24.69 9.01
C THR A 41 16.47 -23.54 9.93
N VAL A 42 15.17 -23.20 9.93
CA VAL A 42 14.61 -22.13 10.76
C VAL A 42 13.28 -22.57 11.37
N SER A 43 13.05 -22.22 12.64
CA SER A 43 11.75 -22.48 13.26
C SER A 43 10.67 -21.51 12.75
N SER A 44 9.40 -21.89 12.88
CA SER A 44 8.27 -21.01 12.56
C SER A 44 8.20 -19.74 13.42
N GLU A 45 8.81 -19.76 14.60
CA GLU A 45 8.78 -18.63 15.53
C GLU A 45 9.86 -17.61 15.17
N GLU A 46 11.09 -18.08 14.95
CA GLU A 46 12.20 -17.24 14.48
C GLU A 46 11.89 -16.62 13.12
N LEU A 47 11.35 -17.40 12.17
CA LEU A 47 11.02 -16.87 10.85
C LEU A 47 9.86 -15.86 10.91
N ALA A 48 8.87 -16.10 11.76
CA ALA A 48 7.76 -15.17 11.94
C ALA A 48 8.23 -13.85 12.57
N SER A 49 9.13 -13.93 13.56
CA SER A 49 9.77 -12.76 14.16
C SER A 49 10.57 -11.96 13.12
N ALA A 50 11.42 -12.64 12.34
CA ALA A 50 12.22 -12.01 11.28
C ALA A 50 11.36 -11.37 10.17
N ALA A 51 10.19 -11.95 9.88
CA ALA A 51 9.24 -11.41 8.90
C ALA A 51 8.24 -10.39 9.48
N GLY A 52 8.25 -10.16 10.80
CA GLY A 52 7.32 -9.24 11.46
C GLY A 52 5.86 -9.73 11.47
N VAL A 53 5.62 -11.04 11.52
CA VAL A 53 4.27 -11.63 11.53
C VAL A 53 4.05 -12.54 12.73
N ASN A 54 2.80 -12.90 12.98
CA ASN A 54 2.47 -13.93 13.97
C ASN A 54 2.80 -15.34 13.44
N SER A 55 3.43 -16.19 14.26
CA SER A 55 3.84 -17.55 13.87
C SER A 55 2.68 -18.46 13.46
N ALA A 56 1.49 -18.30 14.04
CA ALA A 56 0.30 -19.03 13.63
C ALA A 56 -0.18 -18.61 12.23
N LYS A 57 -0.09 -17.31 11.89
CA LYS A 57 -0.38 -16.82 10.53
C LYS A 57 0.62 -17.38 9.52
N LEU A 58 1.91 -17.37 9.85
CA LEU A 58 2.95 -17.93 8.99
C LEU A 58 2.71 -19.42 8.69
N ARG A 59 2.43 -20.24 9.73
CA ARG A 59 2.13 -21.67 9.53
C ARG A 59 0.91 -21.87 8.64
N LYS A 60 -0.13 -21.05 8.82
CA LYS A 60 -1.34 -21.09 7.98
C LYS A 60 -1.01 -20.72 6.53
N ASP A 61 -0.21 -19.67 6.32
CA ASP A 61 0.21 -19.24 4.99
C ASP A 61 1.00 -20.32 4.26
N PHE A 62 1.97 -20.93 4.94
CA PHE A 62 2.76 -22.01 4.35
C PHE A 62 1.93 -23.25 4.07
N SER A 63 0.89 -23.53 4.86
CA SER A 63 -0.01 -24.67 4.59
C SER A 63 -0.73 -24.58 3.23
N TYR A 64 -0.89 -23.37 2.66
CA TYR A 64 -1.40 -23.19 1.30
C TYR A 64 -0.37 -23.50 0.22
N LEU A 65 0.92 -23.28 0.52
CA LEU A 65 2.02 -23.56 -0.40
C LEU A 65 2.37 -25.06 -0.40
N GLY A 66 2.21 -25.73 0.73
CA GLY A 66 2.52 -27.15 0.91
C GLY A 66 2.94 -27.48 2.35
N SER A 67 3.28 -28.75 2.60
CA SER A 67 3.80 -29.19 3.90
C SER A 67 5.32 -29.12 3.90
N TYR A 68 5.88 -27.95 4.25
CA TYR A 68 7.33 -27.69 4.11
C TYR A 68 8.11 -27.67 5.42
N GLY A 69 7.45 -28.01 6.52
CA GLY A 69 8.08 -28.07 7.84
C GLY A 69 7.99 -29.46 8.45
N THR A 70 9.07 -29.88 9.10
CA THR A 70 9.09 -31.10 9.91
C THR A 70 8.95 -30.73 11.38
N ARG A 71 7.98 -31.35 12.08
CA ARG A 71 7.79 -31.11 13.52
C ARG A 71 9.10 -31.40 14.26
N GLY A 72 9.55 -30.44 15.06
CA GLY A 72 10.79 -30.55 15.83
C GLY A 72 12.09 -30.20 15.08
N VAL A 73 12.04 -30.00 13.76
CA VAL A 73 13.20 -29.61 12.94
C VAL A 73 13.05 -28.20 12.37
N GLY A 74 11.83 -27.79 12.01
CA GLY A 74 11.56 -26.49 11.39
C GLY A 74 11.48 -26.61 9.87
N TYR A 75 11.79 -25.50 9.18
CA TYR A 75 11.75 -25.41 7.74
C TYR A 75 13.16 -25.38 7.16
N ASP A 76 13.35 -26.07 6.05
CA ASP A 76 14.56 -25.94 5.23
C ASP A 76 14.56 -24.58 4.52
N VAL A 77 15.61 -23.79 4.75
CA VAL A 77 15.68 -22.40 4.30
C VAL A 77 15.80 -22.31 2.78
N GLU A 78 16.76 -23.03 2.17
CA GLU A 78 16.99 -22.98 0.72
C GLU A 78 15.78 -23.50 -0.05
N TYR A 79 15.19 -24.59 0.42
CA TYR A 79 14.01 -25.16 -0.18
C TYR A 79 12.82 -24.20 -0.11
N LEU A 80 12.59 -23.54 1.03
CA LEU A 80 11.52 -22.54 1.13
C LEU A 80 11.77 -21.30 0.27
N VAL A 81 13.02 -20.82 0.16
CA VAL A 81 13.38 -19.73 -0.76
C VAL A 81 12.95 -20.11 -2.18
N TYR A 82 13.31 -21.33 -2.63
CA TYR A 82 12.95 -21.82 -3.95
C TYR A 82 11.43 -21.93 -4.15
N GLN A 83 10.70 -22.56 -3.21
CA GLN A 83 9.24 -22.73 -3.33
C GLN A 83 8.52 -21.38 -3.37
N ILE A 84 8.85 -20.46 -2.46
CA ILE A 84 8.20 -19.14 -2.42
C ILE A 84 8.54 -18.33 -3.67
N SER A 85 9.78 -18.40 -4.15
CA SER A 85 10.18 -17.73 -5.41
C SER A 85 9.40 -18.26 -6.60
N ARG A 86 9.19 -19.59 -6.68
CA ARG A 86 8.39 -20.22 -7.75
C ARG A 86 6.93 -19.79 -7.68
N GLU A 87 6.32 -19.81 -6.49
CA GLU A 87 4.92 -19.42 -6.31
C GLU A 87 4.67 -17.93 -6.57
N LEU A 88 5.67 -17.07 -6.33
CA LEU A 88 5.64 -15.66 -6.69
C LEU A 88 6.00 -15.38 -8.17
N GLY A 89 6.35 -16.40 -8.95
CA GLY A 89 6.78 -16.24 -10.35
C GLY A 89 8.15 -15.57 -10.51
N LEU A 90 8.99 -15.56 -9.47
CA LEU A 90 10.31 -14.92 -9.48
C LEU A 90 11.43 -15.84 -10.03
N THR A 91 11.06 -16.98 -10.61
CA THR A 91 11.98 -17.88 -11.32
C THR A 91 12.21 -17.50 -12.77
N GLN A 92 11.57 -16.43 -13.24
CA GLN A 92 11.73 -15.83 -14.55
C GLN A 92 11.94 -14.32 -14.40
N ASP A 93 12.53 -13.70 -15.41
CA ASP A 93 12.68 -12.24 -15.46
C ASP A 93 11.39 -11.58 -15.97
N TRP A 94 10.99 -10.51 -15.28
CA TRP A 94 9.89 -9.65 -15.65
C TRP A 94 10.43 -8.33 -16.19
N SER A 95 10.07 -7.99 -17.42
CA SER A 95 10.41 -6.69 -18.02
C SER A 95 9.54 -5.59 -17.44
N VAL A 96 10.19 -4.54 -16.93
CA VAL A 96 9.56 -3.39 -16.28
C VAL A 96 9.81 -2.12 -17.09
N VAL A 97 8.77 -1.33 -17.32
CA VAL A 97 8.90 0.06 -17.81
C VAL A 97 8.63 1.04 -16.68
N ILE A 98 9.45 2.09 -16.56
CA ILE A 98 9.22 3.18 -15.60
C ILE A 98 8.82 4.42 -16.38
N VAL A 99 7.65 4.98 -16.07
CA VAL A 99 7.12 6.20 -16.69
C VAL A 99 7.16 7.34 -15.68
N GLY A 100 7.81 8.44 -16.06
CA GLY A 100 8.12 9.59 -15.21
C GLY A 100 9.48 9.44 -14.52
N ILE A 101 10.53 9.98 -15.15
CA ILE A 101 11.92 9.96 -14.68
C ILE A 101 12.27 11.28 -13.98
N GLY A 102 11.41 11.68 -13.04
CA GLY A 102 11.75 12.67 -12.02
C GLY A 102 12.64 12.05 -10.93
N ASN A 103 12.71 12.70 -9.75
CA ASN A 103 13.52 12.22 -8.62
C ASN A 103 13.19 10.77 -8.22
N LEU A 104 11.89 10.44 -8.12
CA LEU A 104 11.46 9.10 -7.72
C LEU A 104 11.72 8.06 -8.82
N GLY A 105 11.34 8.34 -10.07
CA GLY A 105 11.58 7.42 -11.18
C GLY A 105 13.06 7.12 -11.38
N ALA A 106 13.92 8.13 -11.28
CA ALA A 106 15.37 7.96 -11.34
C ALA A 106 15.92 7.12 -10.16
N ALA A 107 15.39 7.31 -8.95
CA ALA A 107 15.78 6.51 -7.79
C ALA A 107 15.34 5.03 -7.95
N LEU A 108 14.13 4.79 -8.47
CA LEU A 108 13.63 3.44 -8.76
C LEU A 108 14.46 2.75 -9.85
N ALA A 109 14.85 3.48 -10.91
CA ALA A 109 15.68 2.95 -11.98
C ALA A 109 17.09 2.54 -11.49
N ASN A 110 17.67 3.28 -10.55
CA ASN A 110 18.97 2.97 -9.95
C ASN A 110 18.90 1.93 -8.82
N TYR A 111 17.71 1.44 -8.46
CA TYR A 111 17.57 0.48 -7.38
C TYR A 111 17.95 -0.93 -7.85
N GLY A 112 19.19 -1.34 -7.55
CA GLY A 112 19.72 -2.66 -7.90
C GLY A 112 18.95 -3.85 -7.31
N GLY A 113 18.08 -3.61 -6.32
CA GLY A 113 17.25 -4.65 -5.71
C GLY A 113 16.12 -5.18 -6.59
N PHE A 114 15.82 -4.54 -7.73
CA PHE A 114 14.88 -5.07 -8.72
C PHE A 114 15.50 -6.21 -9.53
N ALA A 115 16.68 -5.98 -10.11
CA ALA A 115 17.36 -6.98 -10.92
C ALA A 115 17.66 -8.27 -10.13
N SER A 116 18.09 -8.14 -8.87
CA SER A 116 18.35 -9.30 -8.00
C SER A 116 17.10 -10.11 -7.62
N ARG A 117 15.91 -9.59 -7.92
CA ARG A 117 14.61 -10.23 -7.64
C ARG A 117 13.86 -10.63 -8.92
N GLY A 118 14.53 -10.65 -10.07
CA GLY A 118 13.93 -11.01 -11.36
C GLY A 118 13.11 -9.89 -12.00
N PHE A 119 13.32 -8.63 -11.60
CA PHE A 119 12.67 -7.47 -12.23
C PHE A 119 13.70 -6.68 -13.02
N ARG A 120 13.68 -6.82 -14.35
CA ARG A 120 14.60 -6.11 -15.24
C ARG A 120 13.94 -4.82 -15.70
N VAL A 121 14.51 -3.68 -15.33
CA VAL A 121 14.12 -2.39 -15.92
C VAL A 121 14.55 -2.39 -17.39
N ALA A 122 13.57 -2.45 -18.29
CA ALA A 122 13.79 -2.57 -19.72
C ALA A 122 13.79 -1.20 -20.42
N ALA A 123 12.98 -0.26 -19.93
CA ALA A 123 12.88 1.07 -20.51
C ALA A 123 12.49 2.14 -19.49
N LEU A 124 12.93 3.37 -19.77
CA LEU A 124 12.66 4.57 -18.99
C LEU A 124 11.97 5.58 -19.90
N ILE A 125 10.81 6.09 -19.49
CA ILE A 125 9.95 6.95 -20.31
C ILE A 125 9.71 8.27 -19.59
N ASP A 126 9.88 9.39 -20.29
CA ASP A 126 9.50 10.71 -19.80
C ASP A 126 8.83 11.55 -20.91
N ALA A 127 7.97 12.47 -20.52
CA ALA A 127 7.31 13.41 -21.42
C ALA A 127 8.14 14.70 -21.62
N ASP A 128 9.06 15.02 -20.71
CA ASP A 128 9.99 16.12 -20.87
C ASP A 128 11.03 15.76 -21.93
N SER A 129 10.92 16.38 -23.11
CA SER A 129 11.86 16.18 -24.22
C SER A 129 13.30 16.52 -23.83
N ALA A 130 13.53 17.37 -22.81
CA ALA A 130 14.86 17.66 -22.31
C ALA A 130 15.49 16.50 -21.52
N GLN A 131 14.72 15.49 -21.10
CA GLN A 131 15.24 14.25 -20.50
C GLN A 131 15.61 13.21 -21.54
N THR A 132 15.00 13.26 -22.73
CA THR A 132 15.19 12.25 -23.77
C THR A 132 16.66 12.12 -24.15
N GLY A 133 17.15 10.88 -24.19
CA GLY A 133 18.55 10.53 -24.48
C GLY A 133 19.50 10.57 -23.27
N LYS A 134 19.13 11.15 -22.13
CA LYS A 134 19.95 11.08 -20.91
C LYS A 134 19.98 9.64 -20.39
N LEU A 135 21.11 9.27 -19.79
CA LEU A 135 21.29 7.95 -19.20
C LEU A 135 20.94 7.95 -17.72
N VAL A 136 20.14 6.97 -17.30
CA VAL A 136 19.86 6.65 -15.90
C VAL A 136 20.02 5.14 -15.73
N ALA A 137 20.83 4.71 -14.76
CA ALA A 137 21.18 3.31 -14.57
C ALA A 137 21.71 2.61 -15.85
N GLY A 138 22.36 3.36 -16.75
CA GLY A 138 22.87 2.86 -18.03
C GLY A 138 21.82 2.73 -19.15
N LEU A 139 20.56 3.10 -18.90
CA LEU A 139 19.48 3.08 -19.90
C LEU A 139 19.15 4.50 -20.37
N PRO A 140 18.96 4.73 -21.68
CA PRO A 140 18.51 6.02 -22.19
C PRO A 140 17.04 6.25 -21.86
N ILE A 141 16.71 7.47 -21.43
CA ILE A 141 15.33 7.92 -21.31
C ILE A 141 14.77 8.12 -22.71
N ARG A 142 13.59 7.57 -22.97
CA ARG A 142 12.86 7.66 -24.24
C ARG A 142 11.63 8.55 -24.07
N HIS A 143 11.16 9.10 -25.18
CA HIS A 143 10.00 9.99 -25.14
C HIS A 143 8.71 9.19 -24.93
N THR A 144 7.73 9.80 -24.28
CA THR A 144 6.42 9.18 -24.03
C THR A 144 5.70 8.74 -25.30
N ASP A 145 5.96 9.37 -26.45
CA ASP A 145 5.36 8.99 -27.73
C ASP A 145 5.83 7.62 -28.24
N GLU A 146 6.95 7.11 -27.72
CA GLU A 146 7.51 5.81 -28.09
C GLU A 146 7.02 4.66 -27.19
N LEU A 147 6.13 4.96 -26.22
CA LEU A 147 5.72 4.02 -25.17
C LEU A 147 5.17 2.70 -25.72
N GLU A 148 4.23 2.74 -26.66
CA GLU A 148 3.59 1.56 -27.23
C GLU A 148 4.60 0.66 -27.96
N SER A 149 5.45 1.26 -28.81
CA SER A 149 6.51 0.53 -29.51
C SER A 149 7.48 -0.13 -28.53
N ILE A 150 7.85 0.57 -27.47
CA ILE A 150 8.77 0.05 -26.44
C ILE A 150 8.15 -1.12 -25.67
N ILE A 151 6.85 -1.05 -25.36
CA ILE A 151 6.13 -2.13 -24.68
C ILE A 151 6.17 -3.41 -25.52
N GLU A 152 5.91 -3.29 -26.82
CA GLU A 152 5.96 -4.41 -27.76
C GLU A 152 7.38 -4.95 -27.92
N GLU A 153 8.36 -4.09 -28.21
CA GLU A 153 9.76 -4.48 -28.44
C GLU A 153 10.42 -5.13 -27.21
N SER A 154 10.13 -4.59 -26.03
CA SER A 154 10.75 -5.04 -24.77
C SER A 154 9.95 -6.11 -24.03
N GLN A 155 8.78 -6.50 -24.58
CA GLN A 155 7.85 -7.44 -23.97
C GLN A 155 7.53 -7.06 -22.52
N VAL A 156 7.18 -5.79 -22.31
CA VAL A 156 6.94 -5.23 -20.98
C VAL A 156 5.78 -5.97 -20.31
N SER A 157 6.02 -6.45 -19.09
CA SER A 157 5.00 -7.15 -18.29
C SER A 157 4.45 -6.28 -17.16
N ILE A 158 5.26 -5.33 -16.65
CA ILE A 158 4.90 -4.49 -15.52
C ILE A 158 5.19 -3.01 -15.84
N GLY A 159 4.19 -2.15 -15.61
CA GLY A 159 4.32 -0.70 -15.71
C GLY A 159 4.48 -0.06 -14.33
N VAL A 160 5.48 0.80 -14.18
CA VAL A 160 5.67 1.64 -12.98
C VAL A 160 5.32 3.08 -13.34
N ILE A 161 4.34 3.66 -12.66
CA ILE A 161 3.91 5.04 -12.87
C ILE A 161 4.45 5.90 -11.73
N ALA A 162 5.41 6.76 -12.04
CA ALA A 162 6.03 7.72 -11.14
C ALA A 162 5.85 9.18 -11.63
N THR A 163 4.75 9.43 -12.36
CA THR A 163 4.39 10.73 -12.91
C THR A 163 3.63 11.60 -11.90
N PRO A 164 3.49 12.92 -12.15
CA PRO A 164 2.50 13.75 -11.45
C PRO A 164 1.08 13.19 -11.59
N ALA A 165 0.21 13.51 -10.62
CA ALA A 165 -1.17 13.00 -10.57
C ALA A 165 -1.99 13.27 -11.84
N GLY A 166 -1.83 14.45 -12.45
CA GLY A 166 -2.59 14.86 -13.64
C GLY A 166 -2.32 14.02 -14.89
N ALA A 167 -1.13 13.40 -14.99
CA ALA A 167 -0.75 12.57 -16.14
C ALA A 167 -0.92 11.06 -15.89
N ALA A 168 -1.13 10.65 -14.63
CA ALA A 168 -1.04 9.24 -14.24
C ALA A 168 -2.13 8.36 -14.86
N GLN A 169 -3.36 8.88 -15.01
CA GLN A 169 -4.46 8.12 -15.62
C GLN A 169 -4.21 7.90 -17.12
N GLU A 170 -3.79 8.93 -17.84
CA GLU A 170 -3.48 8.83 -19.27
C GLU A 170 -2.37 7.80 -19.53
N VAL A 171 -1.30 7.84 -18.73
CA VAL A 171 -0.22 6.85 -18.80
C VAL A 171 -0.73 5.44 -18.51
N CYS A 172 -1.59 5.28 -17.50
CA CYS A 172 -2.21 4.01 -17.16
C CYS A 172 -3.03 3.46 -18.32
N ASP A 173 -3.88 4.29 -18.93
CA ASP A 173 -4.74 3.89 -20.04
C ASP A 173 -3.90 3.43 -21.25
N ARG A 174 -2.80 4.13 -21.54
CA ARG A 174 -1.87 3.75 -22.61
C ARG A 174 -1.14 2.45 -22.33
N LEU A 175 -0.66 2.24 -21.10
CA LEU A 175 -0.05 0.96 -20.68
C LEU A 175 -1.03 -0.20 -20.85
N VAL A 176 -2.28 -0.03 -20.41
CA VAL A 176 -3.33 -1.05 -20.52
C VAL A 176 -3.70 -1.31 -21.98
N ALA A 177 -3.83 -0.26 -22.81
CA ALA A 177 -4.13 -0.39 -24.22
C ALA A 177 -3.03 -1.14 -24.98
N ALA A 178 -1.77 -0.98 -24.58
CA ALA A 178 -0.62 -1.72 -25.10
C ALA A 178 -0.48 -3.15 -24.50
N GLY A 179 -1.40 -3.58 -23.64
CA GLY A 179 -1.47 -4.95 -23.11
C GLY A 179 -0.79 -5.17 -21.76
N VAL A 180 -0.30 -4.13 -21.09
CA VAL A 180 0.26 -4.25 -19.74
C VAL A 180 -0.86 -4.37 -18.72
N THR A 181 -0.92 -5.49 -18.00
CA THR A 181 -1.99 -5.79 -17.03
C THR A 181 -1.56 -5.66 -15.57
N SER A 182 -0.28 -5.41 -15.29
CA SER A 182 0.26 -5.24 -13.94
C SER A 182 0.89 -3.86 -13.78
N ILE A 183 0.33 -3.03 -12.89
CA ILE A 183 0.74 -1.63 -12.72
C ILE A 183 1.10 -1.34 -11.26
N LEU A 184 2.28 -0.78 -11.05
CA LEU A 184 2.72 -0.23 -9.77
C LEU A 184 2.60 1.29 -9.81
N ASN A 185 1.68 1.85 -9.04
CA ASN A 185 1.35 3.26 -9.05
C ASN A 185 1.94 4.00 -7.84
N PHE A 186 2.87 4.92 -8.09
CA PHE A 186 3.41 5.86 -7.11
C PHE A 186 2.80 7.27 -7.23
N ALA A 187 2.00 7.54 -8.27
CA ALA A 187 1.33 8.82 -8.39
C ALA A 187 0.31 9.00 -7.25
N PRO A 188 0.14 10.22 -6.70
CA PRO A 188 -0.77 10.48 -5.59
C PRO A 188 -2.22 10.60 -6.07
N THR A 189 -2.68 9.59 -6.81
CA THR A 189 -4.05 9.48 -7.33
C THR A 189 -4.48 8.02 -7.38
N VAL A 190 -5.79 7.79 -7.39
CA VAL A 190 -6.38 6.47 -7.62
C VAL A 190 -6.64 6.32 -9.11
N LEU A 191 -6.14 5.25 -9.70
CA LEU A 191 -6.32 4.95 -11.12
C LEU A 191 -7.60 4.15 -11.33
N SER A 192 -8.32 4.46 -12.40
CA SER A 192 -9.42 3.63 -12.90
C SER A 192 -8.88 2.67 -13.95
N VAL A 193 -9.17 1.39 -13.80
CA VAL A 193 -8.70 0.34 -14.74
C VAL A 193 -9.82 -0.64 -15.04
N PRO A 194 -9.80 -1.29 -16.22
CA PRO A 194 -10.75 -2.34 -16.55
C PRO A 194 -10.50 -3.63 -15.75
N ASP A 195 -11.49 -4.53 -15.77
CA ASP A 195 -11.37 -5.85 -15.15
C ASP A 195 -10.17 -6.63 -15.74
N GLY A 196 -9.41 -7.30 -14.87
CA GLY A 196 -8.23 -8.08 -15.26
C GLY A 196 -6.91 -7.28 -15.27
N VAL A 197 -6.94 -6.01 -14.91
CA VAL A 197 -5.74 -5.19 -14.66
C VAL A 197 -5.53 -5.06 -13.15
N ASP A 198 -4.36 -5.46 -12.68
CA ASP A 198 -3.96 -5.36 -11.29
C ASP A 198 -3.17 -4.06 -11.06
N VAL A 199 -3.68 -3.20 -10.18
CA VAL A 199 -3.02 -1.95 -9.79
C VAL A 199 -2.62 -2.02 -8.31
N ARG A 200 -1.32 -1.92 -8.05
CA ARG A 200 -0.79 -1.80 -6.69
C ARG A 200 -0.37 -0.35 -6.43
N LYS A 201 -1.08 0.34 -5.54
CA LYS A 201 -0.72 1.70 -5.12
C LYS A 201 0.36 1.67 -4.04
N VAL A 202 1.36 2.54 -4.15
CA VAL A 202 2.35 2.82 -3.10
C VAL A 202 2.24 4.28 -2.72
N ASP A 203 1.93 4.53 -1.45
CA ASP A 203 1.78 5.88 -0.90
C ASP A 203 2.64 6.02 0.36
N LEU A 204 3.88 6.50 0.16
CA LEU A 204 4.85 6.65 1.25
C LEU A 204 4.36 7.63 2.32
N SER A 205 3.50 8.60 1.96
CA SER A 205 2.96 9.57 2.90
C SER A 205 1.94 8.93 3.85
N ILE A 206 1.09 8.02 3.36
CA ILE A 206 0.17 7.25 4.21
C ILE A 206 0.95 6.40 5.22
N GLU A 207 2.04 5.75 4.80
CA GLU A 207 2.88 4.95 5.71
C GLU A 207 3.47 5.81 6.83
N LEU A 208 3.96 7.02 6.52
CA LEU A 208 4.46 7.96 7.53
C LEU A 208 3.36 8.45 8.49
N GLN A 209 2.13 8.66 8.00
CA GLN A 209 0.99 9.04 8.85
C GLN A 209 0.63 7.93 9.85
N ILE A 210 0.67 6.66 9.41
CA ILE A 210 0.47 5.50 10.29
C ILE A 210 1.56 5.45 11.37
N LEU A 211 2.83 5.69 10.99
CA LEU A 211 3.92 5.75 11.97
C LEU A 211 3.73 6.93 12.95
N ALA A 212 3.34 8.10 12.47
CA ALA A 212 3.07 9.26 13.32
C ALA A 212 1.97 8.98 14.36
N PHE A 213 0.90 8.26 13.98
CA PHE A 213 -0.14 7.82 14.90
C PHE A 213 0.42 6.91 16.01
N HIS A 214 1.28 5.95 15.68
CA HIS A 214 1.91 5.08 16.68
C HIS A 214 2.86 5.85 17.59
N GLU A 215 3.67 6.77 17.07
CA GLU A 215 4.58 7.59 17.87
C GLU A 215 3.81 8.48 18.85
N GLN A 216 2.70 9.09 18.42
CA GLN A 216 1.84 9.87 19.32
C GLN A 216 1.28 9.01 20.46
N ARG A 217 0.90 7.76 20.18
CA ARG A 217 0.37 6.85 21.19
C ARG A 217 1.41 6.42 22.20
N LYS A 218 2.63 6.08 21.76
CA LYS A 218 3.74 5.76 22.67
C LYS A 218 4.04 6.93 23.62
N ALA A 219 4.10 8.15 23.07
CA ALA A 219 4.31 9.35 23.88
C ALA A 219 3.17 9.63 24.87
N GLY A 220 1.92 9.34 24.48
CA GLY A 220 0.75 9.47 25.36
C GLY A 220 0.67 8.40 26.46
N GLU A 221 1.13 7.18 26.18
CA GLU A 221 1.24 6.09 27.14
C GLU A 221 2.35 6.38 28.18
N GLU A 222 3.49 6.94 27.76
CA GLU A 222 4.55 7.42 28.66
C GLU A 222 4.10 8.55 29.60
N LEU A 223 3.27 9.48 29.11
CA LEU A 223 2.67 10.54 29.93
C LEU A 223 1.57 10.03 30.87
N GLY A 224 0.82 9.00 30.47
CA GLY A 224 -0.20 8.36 31.31
C GLY A 224 0.39 7.53 32.45
N GLU A 225 1.55 6.91 32.23
CA GLU A 225 2.26 6.12 33.25
C GLU A 225 2.99 7.01 34.27
N ALA A 226 3.41 8.22 33.87
CA ALA A 226 3.96 9.24 34.76
C ALA A 226 2.93 9.93 35.68
N ILE A 227 1.63 9.83 35.36
CA ILE A 227 0.53 10.37 36.18
C ILE A 227 -0.22 9.21 36.85
N GLN A 228 0.47 8.42 37.67
CA GLN A 228 -0.19 7.60 38.69
C GLN A 228 -0.29 8.42 39.99
N PRO A 229 -1.49 8.66 40.55
CA PRO A 229 -1.60 9.36 41.82
C PRO A 229 -0.97 8.50 42.91
N ALA A 230 0.05 9.04 43.58
CA ALA A 230 0.67 8.44 44.76
C ALA A 230 -0.43 8.00 45.74
N ALA A 231 -0.47 6.70 46.03
CA ALA A 231 -1.40 6.13 46.97
C ALA A 231 -1.23 6.81 48.34
N LEU A 232 -2.24 7.57 48.77
CA LEU A 232 -2.33 8.10 50.12
C LEU A 232 -2.22 6.94 51.13
N PRO A 233 -1.36 7.04 52.16
CA PRO A 233 -1.26 5.99 53.17
C PRO A 233 -2.59 5.90 53.93
N LYS A 234 -3.13 4.68 54.02
CA LYS A 234 -4.35 4.38 54.78
C LYS A 234 -4.06 4.48 56.28
N THR A 235 -4.15 5.68 56.84
CA THR A 235 -4.23 5.84 58.31
C THR A 235 -5.66 5.57 58.74
N ALA A 236 -5.85 4.54 59.57
CA ALA A 236 -7.14 4.14 60.10
C ALA A 236 -7.76 5.26 60.95
N LEU A 237 -8.94 5.73 60.54
CA LEU A 237 -9.83 6.55 61.38
C LEU A 237 -10.72 5.61 62.22
N PRO A 238 -10.85 5.84 63.55
CA PRO A 238 -11.70 5.02 64.40
C PRO A 238 -13.18 5.25 64.10
N LYS A 239 -13.95 4.16 64.09
CA LYS A 239 -15.41 4.16 63.88
C LYS A 239 -16.12 4.90 65.02
N ALA A 240 -16.67 6.07 64.74
CA ALA A 240 -17.70 6.70 65.57
C ALA A 240 -19.06 6.59 64.87
N ALA A 241 -20.03 6.03 65.58
CA ALA A 241 -21.39 5.79 65.11
C ALA A 241 -22.17 7.09 64.89
N LEU A 242 -22.93 7.16 63.80
CA LEU A 242 -23.94 8.19 63.56
C LEU A 242 -25.34 7.54 63.51
N PRO A 243 -26.35 8.12 64.18
CA PRO A 243 -27.68 7.53 64.30
C PRO A 243 -28.54 7.78 63.05
N LYS A 244 -29.48 6.86 62.82
CA LYS A 244 -30.48 6.89 61.74
C LYS A 244 -31.56 7.96 62.01
N ALA A 245 -31.80 8.84 61.05
CA ALA A 245 -33.06 9.58 60.86
C ALA A 245 -33.14 10.04 59.38
N ALA A 246 -34.00 9.43 58.57
CA ALA A 246 -35.36 9.86 58.26
C ALA A 246 -35.43 10.75 56.99
N LEU A 247 -35.84 10.13 55.88
CA LEU A 247 -36.28 10.80 54.65
C LEU A 247 -37.60 11.56 54.89
N PRO A 248 -37.82 12.66 54.16
CA PRO A 248 -39.15 12.89 53.60
C PRO A 248 -39.14 13.11 52.08
N LYS A 249 -40.32 12.84 51.53
CA LYS A 249 -40.72 12.82 50.12
C LYS A 249 -41.14 14.21 49.59
N ALA A 250 -41.31 14.23 48.26
CA ALA A 250 -42.19 15.07 47.43
C ALA A 250 -41.57 16.37 46.89
N ALA A 251 -41.94 16.93 45.74
CA ALA A 251 -42.63 16.55 44.49
C ALA A 251 -42.72 17.86 43.64
N ALA A 252 -43.20 17.76 42.39
CA ALA A 252 -43.54 18.84 41.41
C ALA A 252 -42.37 19.26 40.48
N ALA A 253 -42.34 19.00 39.17
CA ALA A 253 -43.29 19.14 38.05
C ALA A 253 -43.53 20.61 37.61
N VAL A 254 -42.89 21.03 36.50
CA VAL A 254 -43.35 22.00 35.46
C VAL A 254 -42.50 21.76 34.19
N GLN A 255 -43.05 21.11 33.15
CA GLN A 255 -43.46 21.65 31.83
C GLN A 255 -42.42 22.56 31.12
N THR A 256 -41.81 22.11 30.02
CA THR A 256 -42.24 22.29 28.60
C THR A 256 -42.14 23.75 28.14
N THR A 257 -41.31 24.04 27.14
CA THR A 257 -41.68 24.74 25.89
C THR A 257 -40.52 24.66 24.88
N ALA A 258 -40.83 24.13 23.70
CA ALA A 258 -40.01 24.20 22.50
C ALA A 258 -40.30 25.51 21.74
N VAL A 259 -39.32 26.05 21.02
CA VAL A 259 -39.57 26.93 19.86
C VAL A 259 -38.66 26.51 18.71
N GLN A 260 -39.31 26.01 17.66
CA GLN A 260 -38.84 25.93 16.28
C GLN A 260 -39.10 27.25 15.54
N THR A 261 -38.54 27.34 14.32
CA THR A 261 -38.92 28.17 13.15
C THR A 261 -38.14 29.49 12.99
N ALA A 262 -37.79 29.99 11.81
CA ALA A 262 -37.67 29.46 10.43
C ALA A 262 -37.13 30.61 9.53
N ALA A 263 -36.44 30.23 8.45
CA ALA A 263 -36.58 30.75 7.07
C ALA A 263 -36.45 32.26 6.69
N GLY A 264 -35.77 32.49 5.55
CA GLY A 264 -35.89 33.64 4.64
C GLY A 264 -34.51 34.17 4.19
N ARG A 265 -33.90 33.83 3.04
CA ARG A 265 -34.19 34.20 1.61
C ARG A 265 -34.40 35.72 1.42
N SER A 266 -33.89 36.46 0.42
CA SER A 266 -33.26 36.14 -0.88
C SER A 266 -32.72 37.42 -1.58
N GLU A 267 -31.86 37.22 -2.61
CA GLU A 267 -31.83 37.91 -3.93
C GLU A 267 -31.31 39.37 -4.09
N ARG A 268 -30.19 39.62 -4.81
CA ARG A 268 -29.96 39.82 -6.30
C ARG A 268 -30.17 41.31 -6.74
N PRO A 269 -29.85 41.77 -7.98
CA PRO A 269 -28.63 41.70 -8.83
C PRO A 269 -28.27 43.03 -9.62
N GLY A 270 -27.06 43.12 -10.21
CA GLY A 270 -26.63 43.90 -11.44
C GLY A 270 -26.81 45.44 -11.51
N PRO A 271 -26.41 46.15 -12.61
CA PRO A 271 -25.68 45.74 -13.83
C PRO A 271 -24.59 46.75 -14.37
N ASP A 272 -24.06 46.47 -15.58
CA ASP A 272 -23.38 47.31 -16.61
C ASP A 272 -21.97 47.91 -16.31
N GLY A 273 -20.99 47.97 -17.21
CA GLY A 273 -20.85 47.71 -18.65
C GLY A 273 -19.55 48.37 -19.17
N ASP A 274 -19.11 48.00 -20.39
CA ASP A 274 -18.07 48.60 -21.25
C ASP A 274 -16.65 47.99 -21.36
N VAL A 275 -16.48 47.21 -22.44
CA VAL A 275 -15.33 47.15 -23.37
C VAL A 275 -15.36 48.41 -24.29
N PRO A 276 -14.35 48.81 -25.12
CA PRO A 276 -13.42 47.97 -25.92
C PRO A 276 -12.00 48.57 -26.22
N VAL A 277 -11.24 47.91 -27.13
CA VAL A 277 -10.34 48.48 -28.19
C VAL A 277 -8.79 48.35 -28.07
N VAL A 278 -8.24 47.41 -28.87
CA VAL A 278 -7.15 47.53 -29.91
C VAL A 278 -5.64 47.47 -29.55
N MET A 279 -4.94 46.59 -30.31
CA MET A 279 -3.48 46.43 -30.60
C MET A 279 -2.87 47.68 -31.32
N PRO A 280 -1.66 47.70 -31.94
CA PRO A 280 -0.48 46.82 -31.91
C PRO A 280 0.86 47.57 -31.68
N ALA A 281 1.94 46.80 -31.48
CA ALA A 281 3.16 46.79 -32.32
C ALA A 281 4.00 45.56 -31.95
#